data_AF-A0A919LJA4-F1
#
_entry.id   AF-A0A919LJA4-F1
#
_cell.length_a   1.000
_cell.length_b   1.000
_cell.length_c   1.000
_cell.angle_alpha   90.00
_cell.angle_beta   90.00
_cell.angle_gamma   90.00
#
_symmetry.space_group_name_H-M   'P 1'
#
loop_
_entity.id
_entity.type
_entity.pdbx_description
1 polymer ?
#
loop_
_entity_poly.entity_id
_entity_poly.type
_entity_poly.pdbx_seq_one_letter_code
_entity_poly.pdbx_strand_id
1 'polypeptide(L)'
;MISADALKAAWEGLLGPMELTQHMLTSHVVSVDGDEATVNYHLEALHHHSALGESEDVNTWIFYGRGSHGLRRSSGSWKVASVRLAVVHSVGNKNMPAAIMAAEGSSASSGN
;
A
#
# COMPACT_ATOMS: atom_id res chain seq x y z
N MET A 1 -15.78 7.83 10.16
CA MET A 1 -14.32 7.83 9.96
C MET A 1 -13.75 6.58 10.61
N ILE A 2 -12.79 5.91 9.97
CA ILE A 2 -12.05 4.78 10.56
C ILE A 2 -11.05 5.31 11.60
N SER A 3 -10.86 4.63 12.73
CA SER A 3 -9.83 5.01 13.71
C SER A 3 -8.43 4.69 13.19
N ALA A 4 -7.40 5.33 13.76
CA ALA A 4 -6.01 5.02 13.39
C ALA A 4 -5.66 3.55 13.65
N ASP A 5 -6.10 2.98 14.77
CA ASP A 5 -5.85 1.58 15.11
C ASP A 5 -6.58 0.61 14.18
N ALA A 6 -7.84 0.91 13.82
CA ALA A 6 -8.59 0.09 12.88
C ALA A 6 -7.99 0.16 11.47
N LEU A 7 -7.50 1.33 11.06
CA LEU A 7 -6.80 1.51 9.78
C LEU A 7 -5.49 0.71 9.77
N LYS A 8 -4.69 0.81 10.84
CA LYS A 8 -3.45 0.03 10.99
C LYS A 8 -3.73 -1.47 10.93
N ALA A 9 -4.70 -1.97 11.69
CA ALA A 9 -5.06 -3.39 11.70
C ALA A 9 -5.50 -3.88 10.32
N ALA A 10 -6.28 -3.09 9.59
CA ALA A 10 -6.68 -3.43 8.22
C ALA A 10 -5.47 -3.52 7.27
N TRP A 11 -4.53 -2.58 7.35
CA TRP A 11 -3.30 -2.62 6.54
C TRP A 11 -2.36 -3.74 6.96
N GLU A 12 -2.24 -4.05 8.25
CA GLU A 12 -1.47 -5.20 8.73
C GLU A 12 -2.04 -6.51 8.19
N GLY A 13 -3.36 -6.68 8.15
CA GLY A 13 -3.98 -7.86 7.55
C GLY A 13 -3.77 -7.98 6.04
N LEU A 14 -3.70 -6.86 5.32
CA LEU A 14 -3.52 -6.86 3.87
C LEU A 14 -2.05 -6.97 3.43
N LEU A 15 -1.16 -6.24 4.10
CA LEU A 15 0.26 -6.12 3.72
C LEU A 15 1.18 -7.02 4.54
N GLY A 16 0.75 -7.48 5.71
CA GLY A 16 1.53 -8.38 6.56
C GLY A 16 1.96 -9.68 5.86
N PRO A 17 1.07 -10.31 5.06
CA PRO A 17 1.42 -11.48 4.25
C PRO A 17 2.39 -11.21 3.08
N MET A 18 2.65 -9.94 2.72
CA MET A 18 3.56 -9.63 1.62
C MET A 18 4.99 -9.76 2.09
N GLU A 19 5.77 -10.63 1.44
CA GLU A 19 7.19 -10.84 1.78
C GLU A 19 8.00 -9.55 1.64
N LEU A 20 7.77 -8.80 0.57
CA LEU A 20 8.45 -7.53 0.32
C LEU A 20 7.49 -6.52 -0.31
N THR A 21 7.52 -5.30 0.23
CA THR A 21 6.90 -4.14 -0.42
C THR A 21 7.88 -2.97 -0.46
N GLN A 22 7.83 -2.17 -1.53
CA GLN A 22 8.58 -0.93 -1.66
C GLN A 22 7.69 0.13 -2.30
N HIS A 23 7.48 1.23 -1.58
CA HIS A 23 6.66 2.36 -2.06
C HIS A 23 7.56 3.58 -2.26
N MET A 24 7.78 3.96 -3.52
CA MET A 24 8.56 5.12 -3.92
C MET A 24 7.62 6.28 -4.25
N LEU A 25 7.57 7.27 -3.37
CA LEU A 25 6.81 8.51 -3.58
C LEU A 25 7.75 9.61 -4.08
N THR A 26 7.41 10.23 -5.19
CA THR A 26 8.30 11.18 -5.90
C THR A 26 7.55 12.43 -6.37
N SER A 27 8.32 13.45 -6.77
CA SER A 27 7.81 14.70 -7.36
C SER A 27 6.72 15.37 -6.52
N HIS A 28 7.00 15.53 -5.23
CA HIS A 28 6.05 16.11 -4.26
C HIS A 28 5.72 17.56 -4.60
N VAL A 29 4.43 17.88 -4.64
CA VAL A 29 3.91 19.25 -4.70
C VAL A 29 3.13 19.49 -3.41
N VAL A 30 3.63 20.41 -2.59
CA VAL A 30 3.14 20.67 -1.24
C VAL A 30 2.46 22.04 -1.18
N SER A 31 1.22 22.07 -0.73
CA SER A 31 0.47 23.29 -0.40
C SER A 31 0.15 23.30 1.09
N VAL A 32 0.42 24.39 1.79
CA VAL A 32 0.17 24.55 3.24
C VAL A 32 -0.75 25.74 3.45
N ASP A 33 -1.78 25.55 4.26
CA ASP A 33 -2.70 26.58 4.73
C ASP A 33 -2.89 26.44 6.25
N GLY A 34 -2.15 27.25 7.01
CA GLY A 34 -2.12 27.19 8.47
C GLY A 34 -1.73 25.80 9.00
N ASP A 35 -2.70 25.14 9.65
CA ASP A 35 -2.57 23.79 10.24
C ASP A 35 -3.04 22.68 9.30
N GLU A 36 -3.37 22.99 8.05
CA GLU A 36 -3.70 22.01 7.00
C GLU A 36 -2.67 22.04 5.87
N ALA A 37 -2.42 20.89 5.25
CA ALA A 37 -1.60 20.81 4.06
C ALA A 37 -2.07 19.70 3.12
N THR A 38 -1.80 19.86 1.83
CA THR A 38 -1.99 18.83 0.82
C THR A 38 -0.66 18.53 0.15
N VAL A 39 -0.33 17.24 0.02
CA VAL A 39 0.87 16.75 -0.67
C VAL A 39 0.43 15.87 -1.82
N ASN A 40 0.62 16.34 -3.06
CA ASN A 40 0.41 15.54 -4.25
C ASN A 40 1.73 14.90 -4.68
N TYR A 41 1.71 13.66 -5.16
CA TYR A 41 2.91 12.90 -5.51
C TYR A 41 2.65 11.88 -6.60
N HIS A 42 3.72 11.43 -7.24
CA HIS A 42 3.73 10.22 -8.07
C HIS A 42 4.18 9.03 -7.22
N LEU A 43 3.61 7.85 -7.47
CA LEU A 43 3.90 6.62 -6.74
C LEU A 43 4.31 5.52 -7.72
N GLU A 44 5.34 4.79 -7.35
CA GLU A 44 5.61 3.43 -7.80
C GLU A 44 5.58 2.52 -6.58
N ALA A 45 4.75 1.48 -6.61
CA ALA A 45 4.60 0.52 -5.52
C ALA A 45 4.88 -0.88 -6.02
N LEU A 46 5.98 -1.46 -5.52
CA LEU A 46 6.41 -2.83 -5.78
C LEU A 46 5.96 -3.73 -4.64
N HIS A 47 5.50 -4.92 -5.00
CA HIS A 47 5.16 -6.02 -4.11
C HIS A 47 5.80 -7.28 -4.67
N HIS A 48 6.40 -8.09 -3.81
CA HIS A 48 7.04 -9.34 -4.19
C HIS A 48 6.74 -10.43 -3.16
N HIS A 49 6.55 -11.66 -3.63
CA HIS A 49 6.39 -12.84 -2.79
C HIS A 49 6.91 -14.09 -3.51
N SER A 50 8.07 -14.57 -3.07
CA SER A 50 8.82 -15.68 -3.69
C SER A 50 8.04 -17.00 -3.73
N ALA A 51 7.25 -17.30 -2.69
CA ALA A 51 6.44 -18.52 -2.64
C ALA A 51 5.35 -18.65 -3.72
N LEU A 52 5.03 -17.58 -4.46
CA LEU A 52 4.05 -17.65 -5.56
C LEU A 52 4.63 -18.30 -6.82
N GLY A 53 5.96 -18.32 -6.97
CA GLY A 53 6.65 -18.92 -8.10
C GLY A 53 7.94 -18.18 -8.48
N GLU A 54 8.63 -18.68 -9.50
CA GLU A 54 9.96 -18.17 -9.88
C GLU A 54 9.92 -16.99 -10.87
N SER A 55 8.85 -16.84 -11.66
CA SER A 55 8.77 -15.77 -12.67
C SER A 55 8.22 -14.46 -12.11
N GLU A 56 8.76 -13.33 -12.57
CA GLU A 56 8.33 -11.98 -12.16
C GLU A 56 6.84 -11.74 -12.43
N ASP A 57 6.30 -12.28 -13.54
CA ASP A 57 4.89 -12.17 -13.89
C ASP A 57 3.94 -12.87 -12.90
N VAL A 58 4.47 -13.73 -12.02
CA VAL A 58 3.72 -14.48 -11.01
C VAL A 58 4.05 -13.97 -9.60
N ASN A 59 5.31 -13.70 -9.30
CA ASN A 59 5.76 -13.39 -7.95
C ASN A 59 5.94 -11.89 -7.67
N THR A 60 5.68 -11.02 -8.64
CA THR A 60 5.88 -9.57 -8.49
C THR A 60 4.69 -8.80 -9.04
N TRP A 61 4.27 -7.77 -8.31
CA TRP A 61 3.26 -6.81 -8.74
C TRP A 61 3.75 -5.38 -8.55
N ILE A 62 3.77 -4.62 -9.64
CA ILE A 62 4.09 -3.20 -9.60
C ILE A 62 2.90 -2.40 -10.09
N PHE A 63 2.53 -1.35 -9.35
CA PHE A 63 1.59 -0.35 -9.85
C PHE A 63 2.14 1.07 -9.74
N TYR A 64 1.72 1.90 -10.68
CA TYR A 64 2.06 3.31 -10.79
C TYR A 64 0.83 4.14 -10.52
N GLY A 65 0.96 5.21 -9.77
CA GLY A 65 -0.17 6.02 -9.35
C GLY A 65 0.12 7.50 -9.17
N ARG A 66 -0.96 8.26 -9.05
CA ARG A 66 -0.96 9.64 -8.56
C ARG A 66 -1.67 9.64 -7.22
N GLY A 67 -1.02 10.16 -6.20
CA GLY A 67 -1.55 10.19 -4.85
C GLY A 67 -1.65 11.59 -4.28
N SER A 68 -2.48 11.71 -3.25
CA SER A 68 -2.64 12.92 -2.47
C SER A 68 -2.77 12.57 -0.98
N HIS A 69 -1.92 13.17 -0.17
CA HIS A 69 -2.04 13.15 1.28
C HIS A 69 -2.63 14.47 1.77
N GLY A 70 -3.72 14.42 2.51
CA GLY A 70 -4.15 15.53 3.36
C GLY A 70 -3.46 15.40 4.71
N LEU A 71 -2.82 16.47 5.17
CA LEU A 71 -2.13 16.54 6.46
C LEU A 71 -2.81 17.55 7.37
N ARG A 72 -2.79 17.26 8.67
CA ARG A 72 -3.23 18.20 9.72
C ARG A 72 -2.15 18.30 10.79
N ARG A 73 -1.80 19.51 11.18
CA ARG A 73 -0.89 19.77 12.30
C ARG A 73 -1.66 19.62 13.61
N SER A 74 -1.10 18.84 14.53
CA SER A 74 -1.63 18.66 15.88
C SER A 74 -0.46 18.58 16.85
N SER A 75 -0.54 19.34 17.95
CA SER A 75 0.53 19.42 18.95
C SER A 75 1.91 19.70 18.34
N GLY A 76 1.97 20.64 17.39
CA GLY A 76 3.20 21.04 16.69
C GLY A 76 3.68 20.11 15.57
N SER A 77 3.08 18.93 15.39
CA SER A 77 3.51 17.92 14.41
C SER A 77 2.47 17.70 13.31
N TRP A 78 2.92 17.55 12.06
CA TRP A 78 2.05 17.12 10.96
C TRP A 78 1.73 15.63 11.06
N LYS A 79 0.46 15.29 10.80
CA LYS A 79 -0.03 13.91 10.71
C LYS A 79 -0.83 13.74 9.42
N VAL A 80 -0.79 12.54 8.84
CA VAL A 80 -1.65 12.18 7.71
C VAL A 80 -3.09 12.08 8.20
N ALA A 81 -3.98 12.87 7.61
CA ALA A 81 -5.40 12.92 7.92
C ALA A 81 -6.26 12.29 6.80
N SER A 82 -5.75 12.25 5.57
CA SER A 82 -6.39 11.52 4.47
C SER A 82 -5.37 11.05 3.45
N VAL A 83 -5.70 9.97 2.75
CA VAL A 83 -4.93 9.42 1.63
C VAL A 83 -5.89 9.17 0.48
N ARG A 84 -5.54 9.64 -0.71
CA ARG A 84 -6.20 9.29 -1.97
C ARG A 84 -5.16 8.77 -2.93
N LEU A 85 -5.49 7.69 -3.63
CA LEU A 85 -4.63 7.09 -4.64
C LEU A 85 -5.44 6.78 -5.88
N ALA A 86 -4.96 7.24 -7.03
CA ALA A 86 -5.44 6.84 -8.33
C ALA A 86 -4.35 6.00 -9.01
N VAL A 87 -4.62 4.72 -9.23
CA VAL A 87 -3.74 3.84 -10.01
C VAL A 87 -3.87 4.23 -11.49
N VAL A 88 -2.73 4.50 -12.12
CA VAL A 88 -2.62 4.90 -13.53
C VAL A 88 -2.30 3.70 -14.40
N HIS A 89 -1.42 2.82 -13.93
CA HIS A 89 -1.00 1.63 -14.65
C HIS A 89 -0.51 0.55 -13.68
N SER A 90 -0.52 -0.72 -14.11
CA SER A 90 0.03 -1.82 -13.35
C SER A 90 0.54 -2.94 -14.26
N VAL A 91 1.61 -3.59 -13.82
CA VAL A 91 2.32 -4.69 -14.51
C VAL A 91 2.59 -5.85 -13.55
N GLY A 92 2.93 -7.03 -14.08
CA GLY A 92 3.11 -8.26 -13.30
C GLY A 92 1.79 -8.85 -12.77
N ASN A 93 1.85 -9.52 -11.63
CA ASN A 93 0.73 -10.25 -11.04
C ASN A 93 -0.29 -9.33 -10.33
N LYS A 94 -1.24 -8.77 -11.09
CA LYS A 94 -2.33 -7.93 -10.54
C LYS A 94 -3.24 -8.65 -9.55
N ASN A 95 -3.21 -9.98 -9.51
CA ASN A 95 -4.00 -10.81 -8.60
C ASN A 95 -3.21 -11.24 -7.37
N MET A 96 -1.98 -10.75 -7.17
CA MET A 96 -1.07 -11.15 -6.10
C MET A 96 -1.73 -11.10 -4.71
N PRO A 97 -2.45 -10.04 -4.28
CA PRO A 97 -3.09 -10.05 -2.96
C PRO A 97 -4.06 -11.22 -2.76
N ALA A 98 -4.83 -11.57 -3.78
CA ALA A 98 -5.74 -12.72 -3.72
C ALA A 98 -4.98 -14.05 -3.74
N ALA A 99 -3.90 -14.15 -4.50
CA ALA A 99 -3.06 -15.35 -4.56
C ALA A 99 -2.40 -15.65 -3.21
N ILE A 100 -1.90 -14.62 -2.51
CA ILE A 100 -1.30 -14.76 -1.18
C ILE A 100 -2.35 -15.21 -0.16
N MET A 101 -3.51 -14.56 -0.13
CA MET A 101 -4.62 -14.98 0.77
C MET A 101 -5.05 -16.43 0.52
N ALA A 102 -5.10 -16.87 -0.74
CA ALA A 102 -5.43 -18.26 -1.07
C ALA A 102 -4.35 -19.25 -0.61
N ALA A 103 -3.06 -18.88 -0.73
CA ALA A 103 -1.95 -19.70 -0.26
C ALA A 103 -1.95 -19.85 1.28
N GLU A 104 -2.27 -18.79 2.02
CA GLU A 104 -2.41 -18.83 3.47
C GLU A 104 -3.64 -19.63 3.93
N GLY A 105 -4.77 -19.52 3.21
CA GLY A 105 -5.95 -20.33 3.47
C GLY A 105 -5.71 -21.83 3.21
N SER A 106 -4.85 -22.16 2.25
CA SER A 106 -4.48 -23.54 1.91
C SER A 106 -3.51 -24.18 2.92
N SER A 107 -2.72 -23.41 3.66
CA SER A 107 -1.78 -23.95 4.66
C SER A 107 -2.46 -24.33 5.98
N ALA A 108 -3.67 -23.81 6.24
CA ALA A 108 -4.46 -24.13 7.41
C ALA A 108 -5.22 -25.48 7.33
N SER A 109 -5.31 -26.11 6.15
CA SER A 109 -6.12 -27.33 5.93
C SER A 109 -5.33 -28.64 5.88
N SER A 110 -4.01 -28.64 6.07
CA SER A 110 -3.17 -29.84 5.95
C SER A 110 -2.82 -30.53 7.27
N GLY A 111 -3.49 -30.17 8.38
CA GLY A 111 -3.35 -30.84 9.67
C GLY A 111 -4.52 -31.78 9.94
N ASN A 112 -4.43 -33.03 9.49
CA ASN A 112 -5.23 -34.15 10.00
C ASN A 112 -4.41 -35.44 10.00
#